data_AF-A0A7K3YXE5-F1
#
_entry.id   AF-A0A7K3YXE5-F1
#
_cell.length_a   1.000
_cell.length_b   1.000
_cell.length_c   1.000
_cell.angle_alpha   90.00
_cell.angle_beta   90.00
_cell.angle_gamma   90.00
#
_symmetry.space_group_name_H-M   'P 1'
#
loop_
_entity.id
_entity.type
_entity.pdbx_description
1 polymer ?
#
loop_
_entity_poly.entity_id
_entity_poly.type
_entity_poly.pdbx_seq_one_letter_code
_entity_poly.pdbx_strand_id
1 'polypeptide(L)'
;KLPAEGNAIILRFANRVPLMYQQGACAITDCISRINWKSYNISQQGLPTGPVLILVHVASTNVPFTSESKDAIASIPEIEKEVILALQDLGRDLKLFVSRRDRNKLSEDRARAVCAIIPEIAHKVSEIVEKPVVDTSPIEGRLMRKLIVKKWTNDGKVTIELANYSGSDGELSIYEISADPAADAEPKADFTSELDGQFTKVWKLIVPPKETSRITYSGKGGGILEIRGIDDAKKMVVDLDV
;
A
#
# COMPACT_ATOMS: atom_id res chain seq x y z
N LYS A 1 16.58 2.72 -4.06
CA LYS A 1 15.44 3.68 -4.03
C LYS A 1 15.84 4.93 -4.79
N LEU A 2 14.94 5.55 -5.57
CA LEU A 2 15.23 6.81 -6.24
C LEU A 2 15.31 7.95 -5.21
N PRO A 3 16.18 8.96 -5.39
CA PRO A 3 16.20 10.15 -4.57
C PRO A 3 14.82 10.83 -4.56
N ALA A 4 14.35 11.27 -3.39
CA ALA A 4 13.04 11.92 -3.28
C ALA A 4 13.03 13.33 -3.87
N GLU A 5 14.18 13.99 -3.86
CA GLU A 5 14.37 15.37 -4.32
C GLU A 5 15.49 15.45 -5.37
N GLY A 6 15.50 16.55 -6.12
CA GLY A 6 16.46 16.81 -7.18
C GLY A 6 15.95 16.48 -8.59
N ASN A 7 16.85 16.58 -9.57
CA ASN A 7 16.56 16.29 -10.97
C ASN A 7 16.39 14.78 -11.18
N ALA A 8 15.54 14.42 -12.14
CA ALA A 8 15.37 13.04 -12.56
C ALA A 8 16.70 12.44 -13.03
N ILE A 9 16.88 11.14 -12.75
CA ILE A 9 18.02 10.38 -13.25
C ILE A 9 17.76 10.07 -14.72
N ILE A 10 18.62 10.58 -15.60
CA ILE A 10 18.50 10.39 -17.05
C ILE A 10 19.57 9.38 -17.50
N LEU A 11 19.12 8.25 -18.02
CA LEU A 11 19.98 7.21 -18.58
C LEU A 11 19.84 7.21 -20.10
N ARG A 12 20.94 7.49 -20.79
CA ARG A 12 20.99 7.58 -22.26
C ARG A 12 21.76 6.41 -22.82
N PHE A 13 21.19 5.75 -23.81
CA PHE A 13 21.84 4.63 -24.50
C PHE A 13 21.79 4.83 -26.02
N ALA A 14 22.87 4.44 -26.69
CA ALA A 14 22.93 4.31 -28.14
C ALA A 14 23.47 2.92 -28.48
N ASN A 15 22.74 2.13 -29.28
CA ASN A 15 23.15 0.76 -29.66
C ASN A 15 23.65 -0.09 -28.46
N ARG A 16 22.90 -0.08 -27.35
CA ARG A 16 23.20 -0.77 -26.07
C ARG A 16 24.43 -0.26 -25.31
N VAL A 17 25.06 0.82 -25.76
CA VAL A 17 26.18 1.48 -25.08
C VAL A 17 25.66 2.67 -24.25
N PRO A 18 25.98 2.76 -22.95
CA PRO A 18 25.59 3.90 -22.12
C PRO A 18 26.39 5.15 -22.49
N LEU A 19 25.70 6.30 -22.57
CA LEU A 19 26.30 7.61 -22.84
C LEU A 19 26.46 8.38 -21.54
N MET A 20 27.67 8.42 -21.01
CA MET A 20 27.95 8.96 -19.66
C MET A 20 28.24 10.46 -19.66
N TYR A 21 28.88 10.99 -20.71
CA TYR A 21 29.33 12.38 -20.76
C TYR A 21 28.46 13.26 -21.67
N GLN A 22 28.68 14.58 -21.58
CA GLN A 22 28.05 15.57 -22.48
C GLN A 22 26.51 15.53 -22.52
N GLN A 23 25.88 15.32 -21.37
CA GLN A 23 24.43 15.25 -21.28
C GLN A 23 23.73 16.51 -21.86
N GLY A 24 24.29 17.70 -21.64
CA GLY A 24 23.73 18.96 -22.14
C GLY A 24 23.77 19.12 -23.66
N ALA A 25 24.60 18.36 -24.37
CA ALA A 25 24.69 18.42 -25.84
C ALA A 25 23.90 17.29 -26.53
N CYS A 26 23.22 16.43 -25.77
CA CYS A 26 22.53 15.27 -26.32
C CYS A 26 21.06 15.55 -26.62
N ALA A 27 20.63 15.22 -27.84
CA ALA A 27 19.25 15.32 -28.29
C ALA A 27 18.25 14.65 -27.32
N ILE A 28 18.61 13.53 -26.67
CA ILE A 28 17.76 12.87 -25.68
C ILE A 28 17.44 13.80 -24.50
N THR A 29 18.46 14.43 -23.91
CA THR A 29 18.25 15.30 -22.74
C THR A 29 17.49 16.56 -23.12
N ASP A 30 17.76 17.09 -24.31
CA ASP A 30 17.01 18.22 -24.84
C ASP A 30 15.53 17.88 -25.10
N CYS A 31 15.24 16.69 -25.66
CA CYS A 31 13.87 16.20 -25.79
C CYS A 31 13.17 16.07 -24.43
N ILE A 32 13.87 15.54 -23.43
CA ILE A 32 13.33 15.43 -22.06
C ILE A 32 13.05 16.81 -21.47
N SER A 33 13.92 17.80 -21.66
CA SER A 33 13.70 19.15 -21.10
C SER A 33 12.50 19.87 -21.75
N ARG A 34 12.26 19.64 -23.05
CA ARG A 34 11.17 20.25 -23.83
C ARG A 34 9.78 19.72 -23.47
N ILE A 35 9.67 18.53 -22.89
CA ILE A 35 8.38 17.95 -22.50
C ILE A 35 7.82 18.69 -21.27
N ASN A 36 6.52 19.01 -21.30
CA ASN A 36 5.81 19.56 -20.15
C ASN A 36 5.43 18.45 -19.15
N TRP A 37 6.36 18.11 -18.26
CA TRP A 37 6.19 17.04 -17.27
C TRP A 37 5.09 17.32 -16.24
N LYS A 38 4.76 18.59 -16.01
CA LYS A 38 3.67 18.99 -15.11
C LYS A 38 2.32 18.44 -15.56
N SER A 39 2.09 18.31 -16.87
CA SER A 39 0.87 17.70 -17.43
C SER A 39 0.72 16.21 -17.07
N TYR A 40 1.81 15.57 -16.64
CA TYR A 40 1.89 14.17 -16.19
C TYR A 40 2.04 14.05 -14.67
N ASN A 41 1.76 15.11 -13.91
CA ASN A 41 1.88 15.19 -12.45
C ASN A 41 3.32 15.00 -11.94
N ILE A 42 4.31 15.44 -12.72
CA ILE A 42 5.72 15.45 -12.31
C ILE A 42 6.18 16.90 -12.22
N SER A 43 6.82 17.25 -11.11
CA SER A 43 7.41 18.57 -10.92
C SER A 43 8.54 18.82 -11.93
N GLN A 44 8.80 20.08 -12.29
CA GLN A 44 9.83 20.41 -13.28
C GLN A 44 10.45 21.77 -12.99
N GLN A 45 11.78 21.82 -13.05
CA GLN A 45 12.60 23.04 -13.02
C GLN A 45 13.67 22.91 -14.12
N GLY A 46 13.26 23.15 -15.38
CA GLY A 46 14.04 22.80 -16.58
C GLY A 46 13.92 21.31 -16.90
N LEU A 47 14.47 20.47 -16.04
CA LEU A 47 14.30 19.00 -16.10
C LEU A 47 13.19 18.53 -15.13
N PRO A 48 12.60 17.35 -15.37
CA PRO A 48 11.68 16.74 -14.41
C PRO A 48 12.40 16.53 -13.07
N THR A 49 11.69 16.76 -11.97
CA THR A 49 12.20 16.68 -10.61
C THR A 49 11.41 15.70 -9.74
N GLY A 50 12.08 15.14 -8.74
CA GLY A 50 11.53 14.14 -7.83
C GLY A 50 12.04 12.72 -8.12
N PRO A 51 11.40 11.68 -7.55
CA PRO A 51 11.86 10.29 -7.65
C PRO A 51 11.52 9.67 -9.00
N VAL A 52 12.15 10.17 -10.06
CA VAL A 52 11.91 9.77 -11.46
C VAL A 52 13.23 9.34 -12.11
N LEU A 53 13.16 8.25 -12.87
CA LEU A 53 14.24 7.78 -13.73
C LEU A 53 13.69 7.67 -15.15
N ILE A 54 14.41 8.27 -16.10
CA ILE A 54 14.06 8.25 -17.52
C ILE A 54 15.19 7.56 -18.25
N LEU A 55 14.88 6.44 -18.91
CA LEU A 55 15.82 5.74 -19.78
C LEU A 55 15.36 5.88 -21.22
N VAL A 56 16.25 6.35 -22.09
CA VAL A 56 16.01 6.41 -23.53
C VAL A 56 17.14 5.68 -24.25
N HIS A 57 16.75 4.73 -25.10
CA HIS A 57 17.67 3.98 -25.94
C HIS A 57 17.35 4.24 -27.41
N VAL A 58 18.35 4.70 -28.15
CA VAL A 58 18.28 4.85 -29.61
C VAL A 58 19.10 3.73 -30.26
N ALA A 59 18.51 3.04 -31.23
CA ALA A 59 19.19 2.00 -32.00
C ALA A 59 19.07 2.28 -33.50
N SER A 60 20.19 2.17 -34.22
CA SER A 60 20.26 2.37 -35.67
C SER A 60 21.50 1.67 -36.22
N THR A 61 21.48 1.34 -37.52
CA THR A 61 22.69 0.90 -38.25
C THR A 61 23.79 1.97 -38.21
N ASN A 62 23.39 3.23 -38.23
CA ASN A 62 24.27 4.38 -38.03
C ASN A 62 23.57 5.40 -37.12
N VAL A 63 24.09 5.59 -35.90
CA VAL A 63 23.58 6.58 -34.94
C VAL A 63 24.32 7.90 -35.17
N PRO A 64 23.61 9.02 -35.38
CA PRO A 64 24.25 10.32 -35.59
C PRO A 64 24.75 10.89 -34.25
N PHE A 65 26.08 10.97 -34.10
CA PHE A 65 26.73 11.55 -32.92
C PHE A 65 27.19 12.99 -33.20
N THR A 66 27.28 13.82 -32.16
CA THR A 66 27.78 15.20 -32.25
C THR A 66 29.29 15.29 -32.45
N SER A 67 30.03 14.27 -32.00
CA SER A 67 31.49 14.17 -32.05
C SER A 67 31.95 12.74 -32.32
N GLU A 68 33.23 12.60 -32.69
CA GLU A 68 33.88 11.28 -32.85
C GLU A 68 33.96 10.47 -31.56
N SER A 69 33.90 11.13 -30.39
CA SER A 69 33.92 10.47 -29.08
C SER A 69 32.62 9.71 -28.78
N LYS A 70 31.55 9.94 -29.54
CA LYS A 70 30.25 9.25 -29.46
C LYS A 70 29.56 9.38 -28.09
N ASP A 71 29.74 10.51 -27.41
CA ASP A 71 29.15 10.77 -26.08
C ASP A 71 27.72 11.33 -26.12
N ALA A 72 27.32 11.92 -27.24
CA ALA A 72 26.02 12.55 -27.40
C ALA A 72 25.44 12.33 -28.81
N ILE A 73 24.15 12.04 -28.85
CA ILE A 73 23.37 11.94 -30.09
C ILE A 73 23.05 13.35 -30.59
N ALA A 74 23.25 13.59 -31.87
CA ALA A 74 22.97 14.86 -32.54
C ALA A 74 21.46 15.13 -32.67
N SER A 75 21.10 16.42 -32.71
CA SER A 75 19.73 16.89 -32.89
C SER A 75 19.24 16.71 -34.32
N ILE A 76 18.71 15.52 -34.61
CA ILE A 76 18.04 15.19 -35.87
C ILE A 76 16.52 15.27 -35.65
N PRO A 77 15.77 16.10 -36.42
CA PRO A 77 14.35 16.33 -36.18
C PRO A 77 13.49 15.07 -36.09
N GLU A 78 13.78 14.07 -36.90
CA GLU A 78 13.06 12.79 -36.93
C GLU A 78 13.29 11.99 -35.64
N ILE A 79 14.53 11.97 -35.13
CA ILE A 79 14.87 11.30 -33.87
C ILE A 79 14.25 12.05 -32.70
N GLU A 80 14.34 13.38 -32.67
CA GLU A 80 13.75 14.19 -31.60
C GLU A 80 12.23 13.99 -31.52
N LYS A 81 11.57 14.02 -32.68
CA LYS A 81 10.12 13.80 -32.77
C LYS A 81 9.74 12.44 -32.19
N GLU A 82 10.44 11.37 -32.58
CA GLU A 82 10.13 10.02 -32.10
C GLU A 82 10.38 9.87 -30.60
N VAL A 83 11.50 10.41 -30.10
CA VAL A 83 11.80 10.40 -28.65
C VAL A 83 10.73 11.15 -27.87
N ILE A 84 10.27 12.31 -28.35
CA ILE A 84 9.21 13.08 -27.70
C ILE A 84 7.91 12.29 -27.69
N LEU A 85 7.50 11.71 -28.82
CA LEU A 85 6.26 10.93 -28.90
C LEU A 85 6.28 9.72 -27.97
N ALA A 86 7.39 8.97 -27.93
CA ALA A 86 7.55 7.83 -27.03
C ALA A 86 7.48 8.24 -25.55
N LEU A 87 8.15 9.33 -25.17
CA LEU A 87 8.12 9.84 -23.80
C LEU A 87 6.74 10.39 -23.40
N GLN A 88 6.02 11.02 -24.34
CA GLN A 88 4.66 11.49 -24.10
C GLN A 88 3.70 10.33 -23.85
N ASP A 89 3.85 9.23 -24.59
CA ASP A 89 3.02 8.04 -24.41
C ASP A 89 3.23 7.40 -23.03
N LEU A 90 4.49 7.16 -22.67
CA LEU A 90 4.85 6.70 -21.32
C LEU A 90 4.44 7.68 -20.23
N GLY A 91 4.45 8.98 -20.52
CA GLY A 91 3.97 10.03 -19.64
C GLY A 91 2.48 9.88 -19.30
N ARG A 92 1.64 9.42 -20.25
CA ARG A 92 0.20 9.19 -20.00
C ARG A 92 -0.01 8.04 -19.02
N ASP A 93 0.72 6.94 -19.18
CA ASP A 93 0.65 5.80 -18.26
C ASP A 93 1.14 6.18 -16.86
N LEU A 94 2.26 6.92 -16.81
CA LEU A 94 2.81 7.42 -15.55
C LEU A 94 1.83 8.37 -14.85
N LYS A 95 1.15 9.25 -15.60
CA LYS A 95 0.11 10.13 -15.06
C LYS A 95 -1.02 9.34 -14.40
N LEU A 96 -1.50 8.27 -15.03
CA LEU A 96 -2.57 7.42 -14.47
C LEU A 96 -2.12 6.79 -13.15
N PHE A 97 -0.89 6.26 -13.12
CA PHE A 97 -0.31 5.68 -11.92
C PHE A 97 -0.15 6.71 -10.78
N VAL A 98 0.49 7.85 -11.06
CA VAL A 98 0.72 8.91 -10.07
C VAL A 98 -0.62 9.45 -9.56
N SER A 99 -1.58 9.72 -10.44
CA SER A 99 -2.91 10.19 -10.05
C SER A 99 -3.63 9.19 -9.15
N ARG A 100 -3.55 7.88 -9.45
CA ARG A 100 -4.15 6.83 -8.62
C ARG A 100 -3.48 6.79 -7.25
N ARG A 101 -2.15 6.84 -7.19
CA ARG A 101 -1.37 6.85 -5.95
C ARG A 101 -1.73 8.05 -5.08
N ASP A 102 -1.71 9.25 -5.65
CA ASP A 102 -1.93 10.49 -4.90
C ASP A 102 -3.39 10.58 -4.43
N ARG A 103 -4.36 10.14 -5.24
CA ARG A 103 -5.77 10.02 -4.82
C ARG A 103 -5.94 9.03 -3.67
N ASN A 104 -5.28 7.87 -3.73
CA ASN A 104 -5.35 6.87 -2.67
C ASN A 104 -4.75 7.42 -1.38
N LYS A 105 -3.57 8.08 -1.46
CA LYS A 105 -2.92 8.72 -0.32
C LYS A 105 -3.80 9.79 0.30
N LEU A 106 -4.39 10.68 -0.50
CA LEU A 106 -5.30 11.71 0.00
C LEU A 106 -6.54 11.11 0.68
N SER A 107 -7.11 10.04 0.12
CA SER A 107 -8.24 9.32 0.72
C SER A 107 -7.84 8.70 2.06
N GLU A 108 -6.65 8.12 2.16
CA GLU A 108 -6.13 7.52 3.39
C GLU A 108 -5.85 8.59 4.46
N ASP A 109 -5.23 9.72 4.08
CA ASP A 109 -4.94 10.82 4.99
C ASP A 109 -6.24 11.43 5.56
N ARG A 110 -7.27 11.60 4.71
CA ARG A 110 -8.62 12.02 5.14
C ARG A 110 -9.26 11.00 6.08
N ALA A 111 -9.20 9.72 5.72
CA ALA A 111 -9.73 8.64 6.55
C ALA A 111 -9.08 8.63 7.94
N ARG A 112 -7.75 8.76 7.99
CA ARG A 112 -6.99 8.81 9.24
C ARG A 112 -7.37 10.00 10.11
N ALA A 113 -7.53 11.18 9.51
CA ALA A 113 -7.96 12.39 10.23
C ALA A 113 -9.37 12.22 10.84
N VAL A 114 -10.30 11.59 10.11
CA VAL A 114 -11.65 11.32 10.61
C VAL A 114 -11.63 10.25 11.72
N CYS A 115 -10.88 9.15 11.54
CA CYS A 115 -10.72 8.11 12.56
C CYS A 115 -10.14 8.64 13.88
N ALA A 116 -9.29 9.67 13.83
CA ALA A 116 -8.76 10.30 15.04
C ALA A 116 -9.85 11.00 15.90
N ILE A 117 -10.96 11.43 15.29
CA ILE A 117 -12.01 12.22 15.95
C ILE A 117 -13.23 11.36 16.30
N ILE A 118 -13.49 10.30 15.53
CA ILE A 118 -14.67 9.43 15.70
C ILE A 118 -14.86 8.91 17.15
N PRO A 119 -13.81 8.41 17.85
CA PRO A 119 -13.96 7.94 19.24
C PRO A 119 -14.44 9.03 20.21
N GLU A 120 -13.97 10.26 20.05
CA GLU A 120 -14.40 11.40 20.88
C GLU A 120 -15.85 11.78 20.59
N ILE A 121 -16.27 11.76 19.32
CA ILE A 121 -17.67 11.99 18.94
C ILE A 121 -18.55 10.90 19.55
N ALA A 122 -18.13 9.62 19.47
CA ALA A 122 -18.88 8.51 20.02
C ALA A 122 -19.08 8.67 21.53
N HIS A 123 -18.04 9.07 22.27
CA HIS A 123 -18.15 9.35 23.71
C HIS A 123 -19.13 10.50 24.00
N LYS A 124 -18.94 11.67 23.39
CA LYS A 124 -19.78 12.85 23.67
C LYS A 124 -21.24 12.63 23.31
N VAL A 125 -21.52 11.98 22.18
CA VAL A 125 -22.90 11.68 21.78
C VAL A 125 -23.53 10.70 22.77
N SER A 126 -22.81 9.64 23.15
CA SER A 126 -23.28 8.63 24.10
C SER A 126 -23.53 9.22 25.50
N GLU A 127 -22.70 10.16 25.94
CA GLU A 127 -22.89 10.95 27.16
C GLU A 127 -24.18 11.77 27.10
N ILE A 128 -24.39 12.52 26.01
CA ILE A 128 -25.59 13.38 25.84
C ILE A 128 -26.88 12.55 25.81
N VAL A 129 -26.86 11.36 25.18
CA VAL A 129 -28.04 10.50 25.07
C VAL A 129 -28.15 9.47 26.21
N GLU A 130 -27.24 9.50 27.18
CA GLU A 130 -27.17 8.56 28.31
C GLU A 130 -27.19 7.07 27.89
N LYS A 131 -26.41 6.74 26.85
CA LYS A 131 -26.28 5.36 26.32
C LYS A 131 -24.85 4.86 26.44
N PRO A 132 -24.62 3.53 26.40
CA PRO A 132 -23.26 2.99 26.33
C PRO A 132 -22.53 3.49 25.08
N VAL A 133 -21.21 3.64 25.21
CA VAL A 133 -20.35 4.09 24.11
C VAL A 133 -20.46 3.12 22.93
N VAL A 134 -20.74 3.67 21.76
CA VAL A 134 -20.83 2.89 20.53
C VAL A 134 -19.45 2.46 20.08
N ASP A 135 -19.31 1.18 19.73
CA ASP A 135 -18.08 0.65 19.13
C ASP A 135 -17.81 1.26 17.74
N THR A 136 -16.69 1.97 17.63
CA THR A 136 -16.28 2.69 16.41
C THR A 136 -15.45 1.83 15.45
N SER A 137 -14.95 0.68 15.90
CA SER A 137 -14.08 -0.21 15.12
C SER A 137 -14.66 -0.59 13.75
N PRO A 138 -15.97 -0.87 13.59
CA PRO A 138 -16.55 -1.14 12.27
C PRO A 138 -16.48 0.07 11.32
N ILE A 139 -16.63 1.29 11.85
CA ILE A 139 -16.58 2.52 11.05
C ILE A 139 -15.15 2.78 10.61
N GLU A 140 -14.19 2.64 11.53
CA GLU A 140 -12.77 2.77 11.26
C GLU A 140 -12.30 1.72 10.23
N GLY A 141 -12.72 0.47 10.40
CA GLY A 141 -12.45 -0.60 9.45
C GLY A 141 -12.94 -0.30 8.04
N ARG A 142 -14.19 0.21 7.89
CA ARG A 142 -14.75 0.62 6.59
C ARG A 142 -14.00 1.79 5.96
N LEU A 143 -13.66 2.79 6.77
CA LEU A 143 -13.03 4.01 6.28
C LEU A 143 -11.58 3.75 5.85
N MET A 144 -10.86 2.95 6.63
CA MET A 144 -9.47 2.56 6.38
C MET A 144 -9.33 1.32 5.48
N ARG A 145 -10.43 0.66 5.11
CA ARG A 145 -10.49 -0.58 4.31
C ARG A 145 -9.60 -1.70 4.86
N LYS A 146 -9.66 -1.89 6.18
CA LYS A 146 -8.83 -2.88 6.91
C LYS A 146 -9.60 -4.13 7.26
N LEU A 147 -8.86 -5.20 7.55
CA LEU A 147 -9.41 -6.36 8.25
C LEU A 147 -9.40 -6.08 9.75
N ILE A 148 -10.58 -6.13 10.38
CA ILE A 148 -10.72 -5.95 11.83
C ILE A 148 -10.87 -7.33 12.46
N VAL A 149 -10.04 -7.62 13.46
CA VAL A 149 -10.20 -8.79 14.33
C VAL A 149 -10.62 -8.30 15.70
N LYS A 150 -11.74 -8.82 16.19
CA LYS A 150 -12.23 -8.53 17.54
C LYS A 150 -12.27 -9.80 18.37
N LYS A 151 -11.89 -9.68 19.63
CA LYS A 151 -12.08 -10.73 20.63
C LYS A 151 -12.91 -10.17 21.77
N TRP A 152 -13.91 -10.94 22.20
CA TRP A 152 -14.65 -10.66 23.42
C TRP A 152 -15.19 -11.96 24.02
N THR A 153 -15.45 -11.92 25.31
CA THR A 153 -15.99 -13.00 26.09
C THR A 153 -17.30 -12.56 26.72
N ASN A 154 -18.36 -13.35 26.49
CA ASN A 154 -19.65 -13.12 27.13
C ASN A 154 -20.20 -14.45 27.65
N ASP A 155 -20.67 -14.45 28.90
CA ASP A 155 -21.31 -15.61 29.54
C ASP A 155 -20.55 -16.94 29.40
N GLY A 156 -19.22 -16.90 29.56
CA GLY A 156 -18.35 -18.08 29.44
C GLY A 156 -18.11 -18.57 28.00
N LYS A 157 -18.44 -17.74 27.00
CA LYS A 157 -18.20 -18.00 25.59
C LYS A 157 -17.29 -16.93 24.99
N VAL A 158 -16.15 -17.35 24.47
CA VAL A 158 -15.20 -16.50 23.75
C VAL A 158 -15.60 -16.44 22.28
N THR A 159 -15.62 -15.24 21.70
CA THR A 159 -15.87 -15.02 20.27
C THR A 159 -14.74 -14.21 19.67
N ILE A 160 -14.19 -14.72 18.56
CA ILE A 160 -13.24 -14.01 17.71
C ILE A 160 -13.95 -13.72 16.38
N GLU A 161 -14.22 -12.44 16.11
CA GLU A 161 -14.84 -11.99 14.86
C GLU A 161 -13.81 -11.37 13.94
N LEU A 162 -13.81 -11.79 12.68
CA LEU A 162 -12.97 -11.26 11.62
C LEU A 162 -13.84 -10.62 10.56
N ALA A 163 -13.84 -9.29 10.50
CA ALA A 163 -14.58 -8.53 9.50
C ALA A 163 -13.61 -7.93 8.48
N ASN A 164 -13.71 -8.35 7.22
CA ASN A 164 -12.84 -7.86 6.15
C ASN A 164 -13.49 -6.68 5.40
N TYR A 165 -13.07 -5.45 5.70
CA TYR A 165 -13.54 -4.26 4.98
C TYR A 165 -12.65 -3.87 3.79
N SER A 166 -11.65 -4.69 3.48
CA SER A 166 -10.75 -4.44 2.36
C SER A 166 -11.35 -4.89 1.02
N GLY A 167 -10.63 -4.62 -0.07
CA GLY A 167 -11.03 -5.02 -1.43
C GLY A 167 -10.43 -6.36 -1.89
N SER A 168 -9.75 -7.09 -1.02
CA SER A 168 -9.04 -8.33 -1.32
C SER A 168 -9.25 -9.36 -0.22
N ASP A 169 -9.03 -10.62 -0.53
CA ASP A 169 -9.12 -11.71 0.43
C ASP A 169 -8.16 -11.49 1.60
N GLY A 170 -8.67 -11.72 2.81
CA GLY A 170 -7.88 -11.70 4.05
C GLY A 170 -7.40 -13.10 4.37
N GLU A 171 -6.26 -13.49 3.80
CA GLU A 171 -5.59 -14.75 4.13
C GLU A 171 -4.73 -14.56 5.38
N LEU A 172 -5.10 -15.22 6.47
CA LEU A 172 -4.45 -15.01 7.76
C LEU A 172 -4.43 -16.27 8.63
N SER A 173 -3.52 -16.25 9.60
CA SER A 173 -3.45 -17.22 10.68
C SER A 173 -3.64 -16.53 12.02
N ILE A 174 -4.63 -16.98 12.78
CA ILE A 174 -4.92 -16.50 14.13
C ILE A 174 -4.21 -17.42 15.10
N TYR A 175 -3.39 -16.87 15.97
CA TYR A 175 -2.78 -17.56 17.10
C TYR A 175 -3.41 -17.02 18.37
N GLU A 176 -4.12 -17.88 19.10
CA GLU A 176 -4.67 -17.54 20.39
C GLU A 176 -3.98 -18.40 21.45
N ILE A 177 -3.41 -17.74 22.47
CA ILE A 177 -2.72 -18.39 23.58
C ILE A 177 -3.46 -18.00 24.86
N SER A 178 -4.14 -18.97 25.47
CA SER A 178 -4.89 -18.77 26.72
C SER A 178 -4.97 -20.06 27.53
N ALA A 179 -5.47 -19.98 28.76
CA ALA A 179 -5.75 -21.16 29.58
C ALA A 179 -6.95 -21.98 29.08
N ASP A 180 -7.71 -21.45 28.11
CA ASP A 180 -8.90 -22.11 27.59
C ASP A 180 -8.52 -23.16 26.51
N PRO A 181 -8.95 -24.42 26.65
CA PRO A 181 -8.62 -25.49 25.69
C PRO A 181 -9.34 -25.34 24.36
N ALA A 182 -10.51 -24.68 24.33
CA ALA A 182 -11.35 -24.46 23.14
C ALA A 182 -11.61 -25.73 22.30
N ALA A 183 -11.76 -26.89 22.94
CA ALA A 183 -11.99 -28.16 22.24
C ALA A 183 -13.33 -28.17 21.46
N ASP A 184 -14.27 -27.32 21.88
CA ASP A 184 -15.58 -27.07 21.27
C ASP A 184 -15.58 -25.91 20.26
N ALA A 185 -14.40 -25.44 19.83
CA ALA A 185 -14.31 -24.33 18.89
C ALA A 185 -15.02 -24.61 17.55
N GLU A 186 -15.81 -23.62 17.12
CA GLU A 186 -16.45 -23.59 15.81
C GLU A 186 -16.03 -22.32 15.05
N PRO A 187 -15.29 -22.44 13.92
CA PRO A 187 -14.71 -23.67 13.38
C PRO A 187 -13.60 -24.25 14.29
N LYS A 188 -13.34 -25.55 14.13
CA LYS A 188 -12.25 -26.23 14.85
C LYS A 188 -10.90 -25.61 14.50
N ALA A 189 -10.02 -25.50 15.48
CA ALA A 189 -8.65 -25.07 15.25
C ALA A 189 -7.92 -26.06 14.34
N ASP A 190 -7.14 -25.56 13.40
CA ASP A 190 -6.27 -26.37 12.53
C ASP A 190 -5.12 -27.00 13.32
N PHE A 191 -4.72 -26.35 14.41
CA PHE A 191 -3.69 -26.82 15.32
C PHE A 191 -3.99 -26.39 16.76
N THR A 192 -3.74 -27.29 17.70
CA THR A 192 -3.82 -27.01 19.14
C THR A 192 -2.65 -27.69 19.83
N SER A 193 -1.97 -26.98 20.72
CA SER A 193 -0.91 -27.52 21.58
C SER A 193 -1.02 -26.95 22.98
N GLU A 194 -0.71 -27.77 23.98
CA GLU A 194 -0.67 -27.37 25.38
C GLU A 194 0.79 -27.34 25.86
N LEU A 195 1.17 -26.25 26.55
CA LEU A 195 2.44 -26.13 27.26
C LEU A 195 2.22 -25.36 28.56
N ASP A 196 2.64 -25.93 29.69
CA ASP A 196 2.56 -25.32 31.02
C ASP A 196 1.16 -24.77 31.38
N GLY A 197 0.10 -25.49 30.98
CA GLY A 197 -1.29 -25.10 31.24
C GLY A 197 -1.83 -23.97 30.34
N GLN A 198 -1.06 -23.56 29.32
CA GLN A 198 -1.53 -22.67 28.25
C GLN A 198 -1.75 -23.44 26.94
N PHE A 199 -2.88 -23.19 26.32
CA PHE A 199 -3.26 -23.76 25.04
C PHE A 199 -3.02 -22.75 23.92
N THR A 200 -2.10 -23.08 23.01
CA THR A 200 -1.93 -22.36 21.74
C THR A 200 -2.86 -22.97 20.71
N LYS A 201 -3.73 -22.15 20.13
CA LYS A 201 -4.73 -22.55 19.15
C LYS A 201 -4.51 -21.74 17.87
N VAL A 202 -4.50 -22.42 16.74
CA VAL A 202 -4.24 -21.79 15.44
C VAL A 202 -5.38 -22.05 14.48
N TRP A 203 -5.92 -20.98 13.90
CA TRP A 203 -6.89 -21.03 12.81
C TRP A 203 -6.31 -20.36 11.57
N LYS A 204 -6.33 -21.07 10.44
CA LYS A 204 -5.98 -20.58 9.12
C LYS A 204 -7.26 -20.31 8.36
N LEU A 205 -7.47 -19.05 8.02
CA LEU A 205 -8.72 -18.60 7.44
C LEU A 205 -8.46 -17.72 6.23
N ILE A 206 -9.39 -17.79 5.28
CA ILE A 206 -9.52 -16.84 4.19
C ILE A 206 -10.85 -16.13 4.42
N VAL A 207 -10.81 -14.82 4.64
CA VAL A 207 -12.03 -14.01 4.79
C VAL A 207 -12.21 -13.19 3.51
N PRO A 208 -13.22 -13.49 2.67
CA PRO A 208 -13.43 -12.75 1.43
C PRO A 208 -13.73 -11.25 1.67
N PRO A 209 -13.61 -10.40 0.63
CA PRO A 209 -13.87 -8.97 0.74
C PRO A 209 -15.31 -8.71 1.19
N LYS A 210 -15.48 -7.82 2.17
CA LYS A 210 -16.77 -7.43 2.75
C LYS A 210 -17.52 -8.55 3.46
N GLU A 211 -16.86 -9.67 3.74
CA GLU A 211 -17.42 -10.76 4.53
C GLU A 211 -16.93 -10.73 5.97
N THR A 212 -17.61 -11.51 6.81
CA THR A 212 -17.27 -11.68 8.22
C THR A 212 -17.21 -13.17 8.55
N SER A 213 -16.13 -13.57 9.22
CA SER A 213 -15.97 -14.92 9.77
C SER A 213 -15.95 -14.85 11.29
N ARG A 214 -16.41 -15.90 11.95
CA ARG A 214 -16.46 -15.98 13.42
C ARG A 214 -15.91 -17.31 13.89
N ILE A 215 -15.12 -17.26 14.95
CA ILE A 215 -14.73 -18.41 15.76
C ILE A 215 -15.37 -18.25 17.13
N THR A 216 -16.01 -19.29 17.63
CA THR A 216 -16.55 -19.29 19.00
C THR A 216 -16.18 -20.56 19.75
N TYR A 217 -15.89 -20.43 21.04
CA TYR A 217 -15.61 -21.57 21.93
C TYR A 217 -15.98 -21.23 23.38
N SER A 218 -16.15 -22.25 24.22
CA SER A 218 -16.40 -22.05 25.65
C SER A 218 -15.09 -21.77 26.38
N GLY A 219 -15.06 -20.73 27.21
CA GLY A 219 -13.84 -20.28 27.87
C GLY A 219 -14.05 -19.07 28.77
N LYS A 220 -13.03 -18.78 29.58
CA LYS A 220 -12.98 -17.58 30.44
C LYS A 220 -12.43 -16.35 29.72
N GLY A 221 -11.89 -16.53 28.50
CA GLY A 221 -11.28 -15.44 27.74
C GLY A 221 -9.88 -15.11 28.23
N GLY A 222 -9.42 -13.90 27.90
CA GLY A 222 -8.08 -13.42 28.24
C GLY A 222 -6.97 -14.12 27.45
N GLY A 223 -5.71 -13.97 27.84
CA GLY A 223 -4.58 -14.46 27.06
C GLY A 223 -4.15 -13.51 25.94
N ILE A 224 -3.47 -14.03 24.92
CA ILE A 224 -2.87 -13.24 23.82
C ILE A 224 -3.45 -13.67 22.49
N LEU A 225 -3.81 -12.70 21.65
CA LEU A 225 -4.24 -12.89 20.27
C LEU A 225 -3.22 -12.29 19.30
N GLU A 226 -2.60 -13.11 18.46
CA GLU A 226 -1.66 -12.70 17.43
C GLU A 226 -2.18 -13.06 16.04
N ILE A 227 -2.13 -12.12 15.10
CA ILE A 227 -2.60 -12.31 13.72
C ILE A 227 -1.40 -12.27 12.77
N ARG A 228 -1.21 -13.34 11.98
CA ARG A 228 -0.15 -13.46 10.97
C ARG A 228 -0.72 -13.60 9.57
N GLY A 229 0.11 -13.38 8.54
CA GLY A 229 -0.27 -13.49 7.13
C GLY A 229 -0.73 -12.18 6.49
N ILE A 230 -1.07 -11.18 7.29
CA ILE A 230 -1.49 -9.84 6.82
C ILE A 230 -0.57 -8.76 7.42
N ASP A 231 -0.18 -7.82 6.56
CA ASP A 231 0.54 -6.59 6.89
C ASP A 231 -0.19 -5.81 8.01
N ASP A 232 0.55 -5.38 9.04
CA ASP A 232 0.01 -4.62 10.17
C ASP A 232 -0.69 -3.33 9.73
N ALA A 233 -0.26 -2.71 8.62
CA ALA A 233 -0.94 -1.55 8.05
C ALA A 233 -2.36 -1.88 7.54
N LYS A 234 -2.64 -3.14 7.21
CA LYS A 234 -3.92 -3.62 6.63
C LYS A 234 -4.85 -4.28 7.63
N LYS A 235 -4.43 -4.47 8.89
CA LYS A 235 -5.26 -5.05 9.94
C LYS A 235 -5.37 -4.13 11.15
N MET A 236 -6.33 -4.44 12.01
CA MET A 236 -6.47 -3.86 13.34
C MET A 236 -7.07 -4.92 14.25
N VAL A 237 -6.47 -5.09 15.43
CA VAL A 237 -6.88 -6.09 16.42
C VAL A 237 -7.42 -5.33 17.62
N VAL A 238 -8.62 -5.70 18.06
CA VAL A 238 -9.31 -5.11 19.20
C VAL A 238 -9.61 -6.23 20.18
N ASP A 239 -8.99 -6.18 21.35
CA ASP A 239 -9.32 -7.08 22.45
C ASP A 239 -10.24 -6.35 23.41
N LEU A 240 -11.44 -6.88 23.60
CA LEU A 240 -12.48 -6.30 24.46
C LEU A 240 -12.58 -7.03 25.81
N ASP A 241 -11.72 -8.01 26.08
CA ASP A 241 -11.66 -8.73 27.36
C ASP A 241 -10.89 -7.95 28.47
N VAL A 242 -10.62 -6.66 28.26
CA VAL A 242 -9.86 -5.77 29.17
C VAL A 242 -10.75 -5.20 30.28
#